data_AF-A0A9K3LH91-F1
#
_entry.id   AF-A0A9K3LH91-F1
#
_cell.length_a   1.000
_cell.length_b   1.000
_cell.length_c   1.000
_cell.angle_alpha   90.00
_cell.angle_beta   90.00
_cell.angle_gamma   90.00
#
_symmetry.space_group_name_H-M   'P 1'
#
loop_
_entity.id
_entity.type
_entity.pdbx_description
1 polymer ?
#
loop_
_entity_poly.entity_id
_entity_poly.type
_entity_poly.pdbx_seq_one_letter_code
_entity_poly.pdbx_strand_id
1 'polypeptide(L)'
;MRLSLLSRSGLLALRGETNFIARRGMAGGPIPARYKVKKNKYVEEWNGRREITEKSFTVDETMAANLLFYVVVLPYGVYTLTRAEFQSKGDRRYKDCI
;
A
#
# COMPACT_ATOMS: atom_id res chain seq x y z
N MET A 1 1.47 -80.67 -1.12
CA MET A 1 0.42 -79.70 -1.50
C MET A 1 -0.07 -79.05 -0.22
N ARG A 2 -0.02 -77.74 0.05
CA ARG A 2 0.07 -76.52 -0.76
C ARG A 2 0.95 -75.50 0.00
N LEU A 3 1.85 -74.83 -0.74
CA LEU A 3 2.32 -73.50 -0.38
C LEU A 3 1.14 -72.52 -0.44
N SER A 4 1.04 -71.59 0.51
CA SER A 4 0.32 -70.33 0.30
C SER A 4 1.12 -69.17 0.89
N LEU A 5 2.08 -68.74 0.07
CA LEU A 5 2.53 -67.37 -0.16
C LEU A 5 1.95 -66.30 0.79
N LEU A 6 2.83 -65.80 1.65
CA LEU A 6 2.79 -64.45 2.22
C LEU A 6 2.65 -63.42 1.08
N SER A 7 1.42 -62.98 0.81
CA SER A 7 1.15 -61.86 -0.10
C SER A 7 1.52 -60.56 0.60
N ARG A 8 2.78 -60.15 0.39
CA ARG A 8 3.25 -58.77 0.58
C ARG A 8 2.48 -57.86 -0.39
N SER A 9 1.33 -57.35 0.04
CA SER A 9 0.56 -56.39 -0.76
C SER A 9 -0.36 -55.57 0.14
N GLY A 10 0.25 -54.77 1.03
CA GLY A 10 -0.49 -53.80 1.86
C GLY A 10 0.27 -52.49 2.11
N LEU A 11 1.42 -52.28 1.46
CA LEU A 11 2.22 -51.05 1.59
C LEU A 11 2.09 -50.26 0.29
N LEU A 12 0.85 -49.86 0.00
CA LEU A 12 0.50 -49.04 -1.14
C LEU A 12 0.46 -47.58 -0.68
N ALA A 13 1.65 -47.03 -0.47
CA ALA A 13 1.86 -45.59 -0.42
C ALA A 13 1.53 -45.02 -1.80
N LEU A 14 0.29 -44.58 -2.02
CA LEU A 14 -0.08 -43.78 -3.18
C LEU A 14 -0.41 -42.36 -2.71
N ARG A 15 0.63 -41.52 -2.83
CA ARG A 15 0.62 -40.11 -3.24
C ARG A 15 -0.72 -39.39 -3.08
N GLY A 16 -0.77 -38.45 -2.13
CA GLY A 16 -1.71 -37.35 -2.22
C GLY A 16 -1.49 -36.59 -3.53
N GLU A 17 -2.45 -36.67 -4.43
CA GLU A 17 -2.53 -35.77 -5.58
C GLU A 17 -2.83 -34.37 -5.04
N THR A 18 -1.80 -33.55 -4.92
CA THR A 18 -2.00 -32.11 -4.86
C THR A 18 -2.57 -31.71 -6.21
N ASN A 19 -3.88 -31.44 -6.25
CA ASN A 19 -4.54 -30.79 -7.37
C ASN A 19 -3.77 -29.50 -7.69
N PHE A 20 -2.85 -29.56 -8.66
CA PHE A 20 -2.31 -28.37 -9.30
C PHE A 20 -3.47 -27.77 -10.07
N ILE A 21 -4.22 -26.88 -9.42
CA ILE A 21 -5.15 -26.00 -10.11
C ILE A 21 -4.29 -25.20 -11.08
N ALA A 22 -4.38 -25.55 -12.37
CA ALA A 22 -3.82 -24.77 -13.45
C ALA A 22 -4.36 -23.34 -13.28
N ARG A 23 -3.46 -22.39 -12.99
CA ARG A 23 -3.79 -20.96 -12.93
C ARG A 23 -4.25 -20.54 -14.34
N ARG A 24 -5.54 -20.66 -14.60
CA ARG A 24 -6.16 -20.28 -15.87
C ARG A 24 -5.85 -18.80 -16.15
N GLY A 25 -5.04 -18.58 -17.16
CA GLY A 25 -5.05 -17.42 -18.07
C GLY A 25 -5.55 -16.07 -17.55
N MET A 26 -4.99 -15.50 -16.48
CA MET A 26 -5.18 -14.08 -16.15
C MET A 26 -4.34 -13.17 -17.06
N ALA A 27 -4.42 -13.40 -18.37
CA ALA A 27 -3.66 -12.69 -19.41
C ALA A 27 -4.51 -12.41 -20.66
N GLY A 28 -5.81 -12.16 -20.48
CA GLY A 28 -6.73 -11.84 -21.57
C GLY A 28 -7.01 -10.35 -21.75
N GLY A 29 -6.08 -9.46 -21.35
CA GLY A 29 -6.18 -8.03 -21.62
C GLY A 29 -5.48 -7.65 -22.92
N PRO A 30 -5.78 -6.47 -23.52
CA PRO A 30 -5.24 -6.02 -24.80
C PRO A 30 -3.72 -5.79 -24.84
N ILE A 31 -3.01 -6.03 -23.74
CA ILE A 31 -1.58 -5.80 -23.60
C ILE A 31 -0.84 -7.15 -23.66
N PRO A 32 0.10 -7.34 -24.62
CA PRO A 32 0.81 -8.60 -24.80
C PRO A 32 1.56 -9.02 -23.53
N ALA A 33 1.62 -10.33 -23.27
CA ALA A 33 2.31 -10.90 -22.09
C ALA A 33 3.79 -10.51 -21.95
N ARG A 34 4.43 -10.01 -23.02
CA ARG A 34 5.80 -9.49 -23.03
C ARG A 34 5.95 -8.13 -22.34
N TYR A 35 4.86 -7.37 -22.19
CA TYR A 35 4.82 -6.10 -21.44
C TYR A 35 4.26 -6.27 -20.02
N LYS A 36 4.03 -7.51 -19.58
CA LYS A 36 3.64 -7.79 -18.20
C LYS A 36 4.87 -7.61 -17.31
N VAL A 37 5.03 -6.39 -16.79
CA VAL A 37 5.86 -6.13 -15.63
C VAL A 37 5.46 -7.15 -14.56
N LYS A 38 6.42 -7.92 -14.06
CA LYS A 38 6.17 -8.87 -12.97
C LYS A 38 5.70 -8.06 -11.77
N LYS A 39 4.43 -8.24 -11.37
CA LYS A 39 3.89 -7.60 -10.17
C LYS A 39 4.74 -8.00 -8.97
N ASN A 40 5.33 -7.00 -8.32
CA ASN A 40 6.06 -7.22 -7.08
C ASN A 40 5.04 -7.17 -5.93
N LYS A 41 4.92 -8.27 -5.19
CA LYS A 41 4.00 -8.42 -4.07
C LYS A 41 4.12 -7.24 -3.08
N TYR A 42 5.34 -6.83 -2.75
CA TYR A 42 5.56 -5.77 -1.76
C TYR A 42 5.15 -4.39 -2.27
N VAL A 43 5.31 -4.13 -3.58
CA VAL A 43 4.91 -2.85 -4.18
C VAL A 43 3.40 -2.76 -4.29
N GLU A 44 2.74 -3.84 -4.68
CA GLU A 44 1.28 -3.89 -4.78
C GLU A 44 0.60 -3.82 -3.40
N GLU A 45 1.17 -4.48 -2.37
CA GLU A 45 0.69 -4.36 -1.00
C GLU A 45 0.92 -2.96 -0.42
N TRP A 46 2.05 -2.32 -0.72
CA TRP A 46 2.32 -0.94 -0.30
C TRP A 46 1.37 0.04 -0.97
N ASN A 47 1.13 -0.10 -2.28
CA ASN A 47 0.15 0.70 -3.01
C ASN A 47 -1.26 0.48 -2.44
N GLY A 48 -1.66 -0.77 -2.23
CA GLY A 48 -2.98 -1.08 -1.65
C GLY A 48 -3.18 -0.47 -0.26
N ARG A 49 -2.14 -0.44 0.59
CA ARG A 49 -2.21 0.23 1.90
C ARG A 49 -2.33 1.75 1.76
N ARG A 50 -1.64 2.36 0.79
CA ARG A 50 -1.72 3.80 0.52
C ARG A 50 -3.08 4.22 -0.03
N GLU A 51 -3.72 3.38 -0.83
CA GLU A 51 -5.04 3.68 -1.38
C GLU A 51 -6.15 3.56 -0.34
N ILE A 52 -5.93 2.80 0.74
CA ILE A 52 -6.93 2.55 1.81
C ILE A 52 -6.66 3.43 3.04
N THR A 53 -5.80 4.46 2.93
CA THR A 53 -5.44 5.32 4.06
C THR A 53 -6.64 5.99 4.72
N GLU A 54 -7.68 6.31 3.95
CA GLU A 54 -8.91 6.95 4.46
C GLU A 54 -9.70 6.06 5.45
N LYS A 55 -9.63 4.73 5.30
CA LYS A 55 -10.33 3.78 6.19
C LYS A 55 -9.53 3.42 7.44
N SER A 56 -8.22 3.66 7.40
CA SER A 56 -7.30 3.35 8.50
C SER A 56 -6.87 4.59 9.28
N PHE A 57 -7.38 5.76 8.90
CA PHE A 57 -7.08 7.00 9.57
C PHE A 57 -7.80 7.08 10.92
N THR A 58 -7.05 6.84 11.99
CA THR A 58 -7.51 7.01 13.38
C THR A 58 -6.84 8.23 13.98
N VAL A 59 -7.62 9.11 14.58
CA VAL A 59 -7.10 10.32 15.23
C VAL A 59 -6.82 10.00 16.70
N ASP A 60 -5.54 10.04 17.06
CA ASP A 60 -5.06 10.01 18.43
C ASP A 60 -4.77 11.44 18.93
N GLU A 61 -4.70 11.68 20.23
CA GLU A 61 -4.49 13.01 20.82
C GLU A 61 -3.18 13.65 20.31
N THR A 62 -2.11 12.86 20.25
CA THR A 62 -0.81 13.31 19.71
C THR A 62 -0.90 13.61 18.21
N MET A 63 -1.66 12.80 17.46
CA MET A 63 -1.86 13.01 16.02
C MET A 63 -2.63 14.31 15.79
N ALA A 64 -3.68 14.56 16.57
CA ALA A 64 -4.49 15.77 16.48
C ALA A 64 -3.67 17.03 16.76
N ALA A 65 -2.83 17.02 17.79
CA ALA A 65 -1.92 18.13 18.10
C ALA A 65 -0.93 18.39 16.96
N ASN A 66 -0.35 17.34 16.39
CA ASN A 66 0.56 17.47 15.24
C ASN A 66 -0.17 18.02 14.01
N LEU A 67 -1.40 17.54 13.73
CA LEU A 67 -2.21 18.01 12.61
C LEU A 67 -2.53 19.50 12.75
N LEU A 68 -2.91 19.94 13.95
CA LEU A 68 -3.18 21.35 14.23
C LEU A 68 -1.90 22.20 14.08
N PHE A 69 -0.76 21.71 14.56
CA PHE A 69 0.51 22.43 14.42
C PHE A 69 0.91 22.61 12.94
N TYR A 70 0.90 21.52 12.16
CA TYR A 70 1.37 21.55 10.78
C TYR A 70 0.39 22.16 9.78
N VAL A 71 -0.92 22.04 10.02
CA VAL A 71 -1.94 22.55 9.10
C VAL A 71 -2.34 23.99 9.44
N VAL A 72 -2.30 24.38 10.71
CA VAL A 72 -2.80 25.69 11.16
C VAL A 72 -1.66 26.57 11.66
N VAL A 73 -0.97 26.13 12.71
CA VAL A 73 -0.02 26.99 13.44
C VAL A 73 1.16 27.39 12.55
N LEU A 74 1.78 26.42 11.87
CA LEU A 74 2.96 26.68 11.06
C LEU A 74 2.62 27.55 9.83
N PRO A 75 1.59 27.25 9.02
CA PRO A 75 1.24 28.12 7.88
C PRO A 75 0.84 29.53 8.30
N TYR A 76 0.04 29.65 9.37
CA TYR A 76 -0.37 30.96 9.90
C TYR A 76 0.81 31.74 10.49
N GLY A 77 1.69 31.07 11.22
CA GLY A 77 2.93 31.65 11.75
C GLY A 77 3.82 32.18 10.64
N VAL A 78 4.04 31.40 9.58
CA VAL A 78 4.82 31.86 8.42
C VAL A 78 4.15 33.05 7.74
N TYR A 79 2.83 33.01 7.52
CA TYR A 79 2.09 34.13 6.92
C TYR A 79 2.19 35.40 7.77
N THR A 80 2.01 35.30 9.08
CA THR A 80 2.07 36.47 9.97
C THR A 80 3.46 37.06 10.07
N LEU A 81 4.50 36.24 10.16
CA LEU A 81 5.89 36.70 10.18
C LEU A 81 6.28 37.36 8.87
N THR A 82 5.96 36.72 7.73
CA THR A 82 6.22 37.31 6.41
C THR A 82 5.46 38.61 6.21
N ARG A 83 4.19 38.68 6.64
CA ARG A 83 3.40 39.92 6.63
C ARG A 83 4.03 41.03 7.48
N ALA A 84 4.51 40.72 8.69
CA ALA A 84 5.14 41.69 9.58
C ALA A 84 6.46 42.24 8.98
N GLU A 85 7.25 41.38 8.34
CA GLU A 85 8.45 41.79 7.59
C GLU A 85 8.10 42.72 6.41
N PHE A 86 7.05 42.41 5.65
CA PHE A 86 6.59 43.29 4.56
C PHE A 86 6.05 44.63 5.06
N GLN A 87 5.36 44.64 6.21
CA GLN A 87 4.85 45.87 6.84
C GLN A 87 5.99 46.77 7.35
N SER A 88 6.98 46.19 8.02
CA SER A 88 8.08 46.95 8.64
C SER A 88 9.07 47.51 7.62
N LYS A 89 9.31 46.80 6.50
CA LYS A 89 10.21 47.24 5.43
C LYS A 89 9.56 48.19 4.41
N GLY A 90 8.24 48.40 4.50
CA GLY A 90 7.52 49.41 3.71
C GLY A 90 7.41 49.08 2.21
N ASP A 91 7.29 47.79 1.86
CA ASP A 91 7.20 47.40 0.45
C ASP A 91 5.86 47.85 -0.16
N ARG A 92 5.91 48.40 -1.39
CA ARG A 92 4.78 49.05 -2.08
C ARG A 92 3.62 48.08 -2.36
N ARG A 93 3.90 46.78 -2.39
CA ARG A 93 2.95 45.69 -2.64
C ARG A 93 2.16 45.25 -1.40
N TYR A 94 2.40 45.85 -0.24
CA TYR A 94 1.70 45.51 1.01
C TYR A 94 0.16 45.59 0.89
N LYS A 95 -0.37 46.47 0.03
CA LYS A 95 -1.80 46.62 -0.21
C LYS A 95 -2.46 45.38 -0.85
N ASP A 96 -1.67 44.51 -1.46
CA ASP A 96 -2.16 43.31 -2.15
C ASP A 96 -2.16 42.06 -1.24
N CYS A 97 -1.63 42.18 -0.01
CA CYS A 97 -1.54 41.09 0.97
C CYS A 97 -2.71 41.08 1.99
N ILE A 98 -3.79 41.80 1.70
CA ILE A 98 -5.00 41.89 2.53
C ILE A 98 -5.85 40.64 2.41
#